data_AF-A0A7S2E2F1-F1
#
_entry.id   AF-A0A7S2E2F1-F1
#
_cell.length_a   1.000
_cell.length_b   1.000
_cell.length_c   1.000
_cell.angle_alpha   90.00
_cell.angle_beta   90.00
_cell.angle_gamma   90.00
#
_symmetry.space_group_name_H-M   'P 1'
#
loop_
_entity.id
_entity.type
_entity.pdbx_description
1 polymer ?
#
loop_
_entity_poly.entity_id
_entity_poly.type
_entity_poly.pdbx_seq_one_letter_code
_entity_poly.pdbx_strand_id
1 'polypeptide(L)'
;MPMHPFPGKRTKKLPSGVIYADLRVGSGEEVASEGSRVNIQWVLRKSNGYFVDSSEVSDGVPFIFTVGDKSGAIAGVDEGIRGMKVGGVRRLLIPPKFAYVTGVEDGKPGPVPAGFGPKQQMRRVMEVRRDVPGEYIFLEIQLTRLR
;
A
#
# COMPACT_ATOMS: atom_id res chain seq x y z
N MET A 1 -0.68 -7.45 -23.30
CA MET A 1 0.68 -7.35 -22.71
C MET A 1 0.53 -7.23 -21.20
N PRO A 2 1.30 -7.96 -20.37
CA PRO A 2 1.27 -7.72 -18.93
C PRO A 2 1.69 -6.28 -18.68
N MET A 3 0.82 -5.50 -18.05
CA MET A 3 1.13 -4.14 -17.62
C MET A 3 2.42 -4.17 -16.81
N HIS A 4 3.45 -3.46 -17.27
CA HIS A 4 4.65 -3.30 -16.46
C HIS A 4 4.23 -2.56 -15.17
N PRO A 5 4.58 -3.08 -13.98
CA PRO A 5 4.17 -2.49 -12.71
C PRO A 5 4.61 -1.02 -12.56
N PHE A 6 5.72 -0.66 -13.22
CA PHE A 6 6.38 0.63 -13.16
C PHE A 6 6.89 1.06 -14.54
N PRO A 7 6.05 1.54 -15.47
CA PRO A 7 6.50 1.91 -16.80
C PRO A 7 7.45 3.12 -16.71
N GLY A 8 8.71 2.94 -17.14
CA GLY A 8 9.70 4.01 -17.26
C GLY A 8 10.17 4.66 -15.94
N LYS A 9 9.89 4.04 -14.78
CA LYS A 9 10.29 4.57 -13.46
C LYS A 9 11.39 3.72 -12.84
N ARG A 10 12.35 4.37 -12.17
CA ARG A 10 13.35 3.68 -11.35
C ARG A 10 12.67 3.05 -10.14
N THR A 11 12.84 1.75 -9.98
CA THR A 11 12.31 0.99 -8.85
C THR A 11 13.39 0.73 -7.81
N LYS A 12 12.99 0.58 -6.56
CA LYS A 12 13.83 0.14 -5.45
C LYS A 12 13.19 -1.09 -4.83
N LYS A 13 13.99 -2.13 -4.58
CA LYS A 13 13.57 -3.37 -3.92
C LYS A 13 14.09 -3.39 -2.50
N LEU A 14 13.20 -3.60 -1.55
CA LEU A 14 13.50 -3.72 -0.14
C LEU A 14 13.82 -5.18 0.24
N PRO A 15 14.46 -5.44 1.40
CA PRO A 15 14.77 -6.81 1.85
C PRO A 15 13.55 -7.72 1.98
N SER A 16 12.39 -7.17 2.31
CA SER A 16 11.09 -7.85 2.31
C SER A 16 10.66 -8.34 0.91
N GLY A 17 11.25 -7.77 -0.15
CA GLY A 17 10.79 -7.96 -1.52
C GLY A 17 9.66 -7.01 -1.91
N VAL A 18 9.26 -6.08 -1.03
CA VAL A 18 8.48 -4.91 -1.44
C VAL A 18 9.30 -4.12 -2.46
N ILE A 19 8.66 -3.78 -3.58
CA ILE A 19 9.26 -2.94 -4.60
C ILE A 19 8.48 -1.64 -4.65
N TYR A 20 9.16 -0.51 -4.73
CA TYR A 20 8.50 0.77 -4.88
C TYR A 20 9.11 1.63 -5.97
N ALA A 21 8.32 2.57 -6.47
CA ALA A 21 8.78 3.68 -7.29
C ALA A 21 8.10 4.98 -6.84
N ASP A 22 8.89 6.05 -6.73
CA ASP A 22 8.37 7.40 -6.56
C ASP A 22 7.79 7.88 -7.89
N LEU A 23 6.47 8.03 -7.94
CA LEU A 23 5.79 8.61 -9.09
C LEU A 23 5.96 10.13 -9.08
N ARG A 24 5.91 10.71 -7.88
CA ARG A 24 6.16 12.12 -7.59
C ARG A 24 6.85 12.23 -6.23
N VAL A 25 8.01 12.87 -6.18
CA VAL A 25 8.69 13.16 -4.91
C VAL A 25 7.98 14.33 -4.24
N GLY A 26 7.71 14.23 -2.94
CA GLY A 26 7.08 15.30 -2.17
C GLY A 26 8.02 16.50 -1.97
N SER A 27 7.44 17.68 -1.78
CA SER A 27 8.18 18.92 -1.53
C SER A 27 8.21 19.31 -0.05
N GLY A 28 7.53 18.58 0.83
CA GLY A 28 7.58 18.84 2.27
C GLY A 28 8.97 18.60 2.86
N GLU A 29 9.27 19.32 3.94
CA GLU A 29 10.55 19.19 4.67
C GLU A 29 10.60 17.88 5.47
N GLU A 30 9.46 17.47 6.02
CA GLU A 30 9.36 16.28 6.85
C GLU A 30 9.33 14.98 6.02
N VAL A 31 10.04 13.98 6.53
CA VAL A 31 10.19 12.65 5.94
C VAL A 31 9.56 11.62 6.86
N ALA A 32 8.75 10.72 6.30
CA ALA A 32 8.15 9.62 7.05
C ALA A 32 9.25 8.67 7.56
N SER A 33 9.39 8.58 8.89
CA SER A 33 10.31 7.69 9.59
C SER A 33 9.57 6.96 10.72
N GLU A 34 10.23 6.01 11.36
CA GLU A 34 9.68 5.31 12.53
C GLU A 34 9.25 6.31 13.61
N GLY A 35 8.06 6.09 14.19
CA GLY A 35 7.41 7.00 15.14
C GLY A 35 6.61 8.14 14.50
N SER A 36 6.78 8.45 13.20
CA SER A 36 6.00 9.48 12.53
C SER A 36 4.53 9.07 12.43
N ARG A 37 3.62 9.99 12.78
CA ARG A 37 2.18 9.78 12.54
C ARG A 37 1.83 10.31 11.15
N VAL A 38 1.40 9.44 10.26
CA VAL A 38 1.23 9.74 8.84
C VAL A 38 -0.23 9.71 8.43
N ASN A 39 -0.61 10.61 7.53
CA ASN A 39 -1.89 10.58 6.84
C ASN A 39 -1.65 10.24 5.38
N ILE A 40 -2.33 9.20 4.88
CA ILE A 40 -2.21 8.79 3.48
C ILE A 40 -3.56 8.70 2.77
N GLN A 41 -3.56 9.09 1.50
CA GLN A 41 -4.57 8.66 0.53
C GLN A 41 -4.02 7.45 -0.21
N TRP A 42 -4.88 6.50 -0.59
CA TRP A 42 -4.44 5.24 -1.18
C TRP A 42 -5.38 4.72 -2.26
N VAL A 43 -4.81 4.00 -3.23
CA VAL A 43 -5.54 3.22 -4.25
C VAL A 43 -4.99 1.81 -4.28
N LEU A 44 -5.86 0.82 -4.07
CA LEU A 44 -5.53 -0.59 -4.08
C LEU A 44 -5.94 -1.23 -5.41
N ARG A 45 -5.00 -1.97 -6.01
CA ARG A 45 -5.22 -2.75 -7.24
C ARG A 45 -4.59 -4.14 -7.12
N LYS A 46 -5.12 -5.07 -7.89
CA LYS A 46 -4.50 -6.39 -8.11
C LYS A 46 -3.29 -6.25 -9.05
N SER A 47 -2.37 -7.22 -9.02
CA SER A 47 -1.22 -7.39 -9.93
C SER A 47 -1.53 -7.20 -11.43
N ASN A 48 -2.76 -7.47 -11.86
CA ASN A 48 -3.21 -7.33 -13.24
C ASN A 48 -3.79 -5.93 -13.56
N GLY A 49 -3.72 -5.00 -12.60
CA GLY A 49 -4.20 -3.62 -12.73
C GLY A 49 -5.65 -3.39 -12.32
N TYR A 50 -6.43 -4.46 -12.06
CA TYR A 50 -7.84 -4.32 -11.66
C TYR A 50 -7.96 -3.54 -10.35
N PHE A 51 -8.82 -2.52 -10.39
CA PHE A 51 -9.21 -1.73 -9.21
C PHE A 51 -9.87 -2.62 -8.16
N VAL A 52 -9.57 -2.35 -6.89
CA VAL A 52 -10.20 -3.02 -5.75
C VAL A 52 -10.93 -2.00 -4.88
N ASP A 53 -10.20 -1.01 -4.36
CA ASP A 53 -10.75 0.03 -3.49
C ASP A 53 -9.79 1.24 -3.41
N SER A 54 -10.26 2.35 -2.84
CA SER A 54 -9.46 3.53 -2.53
C SER A 54 -10.04 4.30 -1.35
N SER A 55 -9.23 5.16 -0.74
CA SER A 55 -9.71 6.12 0.26
C SER A 55 -10.74 7.10 -0.30
N GLU A 56 -10.69 7.41 -1.61
CA GLU A 56 -11.68 8.26 -2.28
C GLU A 56 -13.08 7.62 -2.28
N VAL A 57 -13.17 6.31 -2.49
CA VAL A 57 -14.45 5.56 -2.41
C VAL A 57 -14.97 5.47 -0.97
N SER A 58 -14.10 5.68 0.02
CA SER A 58 -14.43 5.74 1.45
C SER A 58 -14.56 7.18 1.95
N ASP A 59 -15.37 8.00 1.25
CA ASP A 59 -15.62 9.42 1.55
C ASP A 59 -14.37 10.31 1.61
N GLY A 60 -13.29 9.90 0.94
CA GLY A 60 -12.01 10.62 0.94
C GLY A 60 -11.27 10.60 2.29
N VAL A 61 -11.72 9.78 3.25
CA VAL A 61 -11.10 9.71 4.57
C VAL A 61 -9.68 9.15 4.45
N PRO A 62 -8.63 9.91 4.85
CA PRO A 62 -7.27 9.42 4.78
C PRO A 62 -7.06 8.30 5.80
N PHE A 63 -6.23 7.33 5.45
CA PHE A 63 -5.76 6.33 6.38
C PHE A 63 -4.64 6.92 7.25
N ILE A 64 -4.77 6.77 8.57
CA ILE A 64 -3.84 7.34 9.55
C ILE A 64 -3.23 6.22 10.38
N PHE A 65 -1.90 6.20 10.47
CA PHE A 65 -1.17 5.26 11.32
C PHE A 65 0.16 5.85 11.78
N THR A 66 0.81 5.18 12.73
CA THR A 66 2.17 5.50 13.17
C THR A 66 3.15 4.53 12.52
N VAL A 67 4.17 5.03 11.84
CA VAL A 67 5.18 4.17 11.21
C VAL A 67 5.93 3.39 12.30
N GLY A 68 6.09 2.09 12.11
CA GLY A 68 6.66 1.15 13.08
C GLY A 68 5.62 0.48 13.97
N ASP A 69 4.37 0.94 13.99
CA ASP A 69 3.28 0.27 14.71
C ASP A 69 2.78 -0.94 13.90
N LYS A 70 3.13 -2.14 14.37
CA LYS A 70 2.75 -3.43 13.77
C LYS A 70 1.24 -3.66 13.70
N SER A 71 0.45 -2.94 14.49
CA SER A 71 -1.02 -3.03 14.48
C SER A 71 -1.68 -1.97 13.60
N GLY A 72 -0.93 -0.95 13.18
CA GLY A 72 -1.42 0.19 12.42
C GLY A 72 -1.62 -0.16 10.95
N ALA A 73 -0.53 -0.34 10.23
CA ALA A 73 -0.54 -0.60 8.79
C ALA A 73 -0.02 -2.00 8.43
N ILE A 74 -0.45 -2.53 7.27
CA ILE A 74 0.10 -3.77 6.72
C ILE A 74 1.61 -3.58 6.53
N ALA A 75 2.39 -4.63 6.79
CA ALA A 75 3.85 -4.54 6.88
C ALA A 75 4.50 -3.92 5.63
N GLY A 76 3.98 -4.23 4.43
CA GLY A 76 4.51 -3.66 3.20
C GLY A 76 4.26 -2.17 3.02
N VAL A 77 3.18 -1.64 3.59
CA VAL A 77 2.91 -0.18 3.62
C VAL A 77 3.78 0.49 4.66
N ASP A 78 3.89 -0.09 5.86
CA ASP A 78 4.75 0.43 6.93
C ASP A 78 6.21 0.58 6.49
N GLU A 79 6.74 -0.42 5.80
CA GLU A 79 8.09 -0.39 5.28
C GLU A 79 8.21 0.51 4.04
N GLY A 80 7.24 0.42 3.11
CA GLY A 80 7.28 1.10 1.82
C GLY A 80 7.13 2.63 1.89
N ILE A 81 6.49 3.14 2.95
CA ILE A 81 6.31 4.59 3.14
C ILE A 81 7.56 5.29 3.69
N ARG A 82 8.47 4.55 4.32
CA ARG A 82 9.67 5.13 4.93
C ARG A 82 10.47 5.91 3.88
N GLY A 83 10.91 7.11 4.25
CA GLY A 83 11.63 8.02 3.35
C GLY A 83 10.73 8.83 2.40
N MET A 84 9.40 8.71 2.45
CA MET A 84 8.51 9.60 1.69
C MET A 84 8.46 11.00 2.31
N LYS A 85 8.41 12.02 1.46
CA LYS A 85 8.13 13.41 1.86
C LYS A 85 6.66 13.75 1.72
N VAL A 86 6.16 14.66 2.55
CA VAL A 86 4.78 15.18 2.43
C VAL A 86 4.54 15.71 1.01
N GLY A 87 3.37 15.38 0.47
CA GLY A 87 2.97 15.64 -0.90
C GLY A 87 3.43 14.58 -1.89
N GLY A 88 4.32 13.65 -1.53
CA GLY A 88 4.84 12.62 -2.43
C GLY A 88 3.82 11.54 -2.79
N VAL A 89 3.96 10.97 -3.98
CA VAL A 89 3.18 9.83 -4.47
C VAL A 89 4.13 8.69 -4.79
N ARG A 90 3.90 7.54 -4.15
CA ARG A 90 4.70 6.33 -4.30
C ARG A 90 3.79 5.17 -4.65
N ARG A 91 4.20 4.37 -5.63
CA ARG A 91 3.55 3.10 -5.93
C ARG A 91 4.35 1.99 -5.26
N LEU A 92 3.66 1.14 -4.51
CA LEU A 92 4.18 -0.05 -3.87
C LEU A 92 3.68 -1.28 -4.61
N LEU A 93 4.58 -2.25 -4.75
CA LEU A 93 4.32 -3.61 -5.21
C LEU A 93 4.64 -4.52 -4.01
N ILE A 94 3.59 -4.98 -3.33
CA ILE A 94 3.71 -5.64 -2.02
C ILE A 94 3.49 -7.15 -2.18
N PRO A 95 4.47 -7.99 -1.78
CA PRO A 95 4.29 -9.44 -1.76
C PRO A 95 3.12 -9.83 -0.85
N PRO A 96 2.35 -10.89 -1.17
CA PRO A 96 1.21 -11.32 -0.36
C PRO A 96 1.54 -11.49 1.13
N LYS A 97 2.72 -12.04 1.45
CA LYS A 97 3.18 -12.23 2.84
C LYS A 97 3.36 -10.94 3.65
N PHE A 98 3.38 -9.79 3.00
CA PHE A 98 3.48 -8.45 3.61
C PHE A 98 2.26 -7.57 3.31
N ALA A 99 1.23 -8.13 2.69
CA ALA A 99 -0.05 -7.48 2.44
C ALA A 99 -1.05 -7.86 3.55
N TYR A 100 -2.23 -8.35 3.17
CA TYR A 100 -3.35 -8.60 4.05
C TYR A 100 -3.32 -10.01 4.69
N VAL A 101 -2.26 -10.33 5.43
CA VAL A 101 -2.08 -11.66 6.04
C VAL A 101 -2.98 -11.90 7.26
N THR A 102 -3.44 -10.84 7.92
CA THR A 102 -4.36 -10.88 9.07
C THR A 102 -5.33 -9.70 9.00
N GLY A 103 -6.50 -9.84 9.63
CA GLY A 103 -7.33 -8.69 9.99
C GLY A 103 -8.04 -7.95 8.85
N VAL A 104 -8.26 -8.60 7.71
CA VAL A 104 -9.16 -8.10 6.65
C VAL A 104 -10.60 -7.97 7.18
N GLU A 105 -11.02 -8.92 8.02
CA GLU A 105 -12.35 -8.93 8.64
C GLU A 105 -12.44 -7.85 9.74
N ASP A 106 -11.43 -7.78 10.61
CA ASP A 106 -11.38 -6.86 11.77
C ASP A 106 -10.97 -5.42 11.41
N GLY A 107 -10.60 -5.17 10.15
CA GLY A 107 -10.25 -3.84 9.63
C GLY A 107 -8.85 -3.35 9.98
N LYS A 108 -8.01 -4.17 10.64
CA LYS A 108 -6.62 -3.84 10.98
C LYS A 108 -5.72 -5.07 10.91
N PRO A 109 -4.48 -4.97 10.42
CA PRO A 109 -3.81 -3.74 10.01
C PRO A 109 -4.30 -3.21 8.65
N GLY A 110 -4.28 -1.89 8.47
CA GLY A 110 -4.82 -1.20 7.28
C GLY A 110 -3.77 -0.71 6.27
N PRO A 111 -4.16 0.04 5.23
CA PRO A 111 -5.54 0.37 4.87
C PRO A 111 -6.29 -0.88 4.36
N VAL A 112 -7.48 -1.16 4.91
CA VAL A 112 -8.33 -2.29 4.51
C VAL A 112 -9.51 -1.79 3.66
N PRO A 113 -9.88 -2.49 2.57
CA PRO A 113 -11.09 -2.17 1.81
C PRO A 113 -12.36 -2.17 2.68
N ALA A 114 -13.26 -1.20 2.48
CA ALA A 114 -14.42 -0.99 3.36
C ALA A 114 -15.60 -1.95 3.06
N GLY A 115 -15.77 -2.35 1.80
CA GLY A 115 -16.90 -3.16 1.35
C GLY A 115 -16.67 -4.68 1.39
N PHE A 116 -17.74 -5.46 1.57
CA PHE A 116 -17.70 -6.92 1.53
C PHE A 116 -17.09 -7.46 0.22
N GLY A 117 -17.51 -6.92 -0.93
CA GLY A 117 -16.98 -7.32 -2.24
C GLY A 117 -15.46 -7.12 -2.36
N PRO A 118 -14.94 -5.91 -2.16
CA PRO A 118 -13.49 -5.65 -2.13
C PRO A 118 -12.72 -6.52 -1.14
N LYS A 119 -13.24 -6.73 0.09
CA LYS A 119 -12.65 -7.66 1.07
C LYS A 119 -12.57 -9.10 0.55
N GLN A 120 -13.66 -9.61 -0.04
CA GLN A 120 -13.69 -10.95 -0.65
C GLN A 120 -12.72 -11.06 -1.83
N GLN A 121 -12.56 -10.01 -2.64
CA GLN A 121 -11.56 -9.99 -3.69
C GLN A 121 -10.14 -10.13 -3.13
N MET A 122 -9.82 -9.44 -2.03
CA MET A 122 -8.52 -9.56 -1.37
C MET A 122 -8.35 -10.92 -0.71
N ARG A 123 -9.37 -11.45 -0.04
CA ARG A 123 -9.35 -12.80 0.51
C ARG A 123 -9.00 -13.84 -0.56
N ARG A 124 -9.64 -13.78 -1.73
CA ARG A 124 -9.32 -14.65 -2.88
C ARG A 124 -7.90 -14.45 -3.38
N VAL A 125 -7.40 -13.21 -3.44
CA VAL A 125 -6.01 -12.95 -3.82
C VAL A 125 -5.03 -13.61 -2.86
N MET A 126 -5.36 -13.68 -1.57
CA MET A 126 -4.54 -14.34 -0.54
C MET A 126 -4.73 -15.88 -0.53
N GLU A 127 -5.94 -16.39 -0.78
CA GLU A 127 -6.29 -17.83 -0.73
C GLU A 127 -5.92 -18.60 -2.01
N VAL A 128 -6.20 -18.05 -3.19
CA VAL A 128 -6.20 -18.78 -4.48
C VAL A 128 -4.78 -19.03 -5.02
N ARG A 129 -3.73 -18.46 -4.42
CA ARG A 129 -2.46 -18.23 -5.13
C ARG A 129 -1.23 -18.82 -4.45
N ARG A 130 -1.34 -20.05 -3.97
CA ARG A 130 -0.13 -20.90 -3.84
C ARG A 130 0.48 -21.23 -5.21
N ASP A 131 -0.29 -21.12 -6.30
CA ASP A 131 0.05 -21.75 -7.59
C ASP A 131 0.33 -20.75 -8.75
N VAL A 132 0.31 -19.43 -8.51
CA VAL A 132 0.71 -18.42 -9.52
C VAL A 132 1.88 -17.57 -8.99
N PRO A 133 3.11 -17.78 -9.49
CA PRO A 133 4.29 -17.04 -9.06
C PRO A 133 4.16 -15.53 -9.31
N GLY A 134 4.39 -14.70 -8.28
CA GLY A 134 4.58 -13.24 -8.45
C GLY A 134 3.32 -12.37 -8.37
N GLU A 135 2.25 -12.83 -7.73
CA GLU A 135 1.01 -12.06 -7.60
C GLU A 135 1.09 -11.06 -6.43
N TYR A 136 1.73 -9.92 -6.67
CA TYR A 136 1.76 -8.78 -5.75
C TYR A 136 0.42 -8.02 -5.74
N ILE A 137 0.18 -7.22 -4.69
CA ILE A 137 -0.80 -6.12 -4.78
C ILE A 137 -0.10 -4.83 -5.15
N PHE A 138 -0.83 -3.93 -5.82
CA PHE A 138 -0.41 -2.56 -6.02
C PHE A 138 -1.10 -1.65 -5.02
N LEU A 139 -0.30 -0.78 -4.40
CA LEU A 139 -0.82 0.28 -3.55
C LEU A 139 -0.17 1.59 -3.96
N GLU A 140 -0.95 2.49 -4.53
CA GLU A 140 -0.50 3.87 -4.77
C GLU A 140 -0.82 4.69 -3.53
N ILE A 141 0.20 5.29 -2.95
CA ILE A 141 0.11 6.05 -1.71
C ILE A 141 0.46 7.48 -2.01
N GLN A 142 -0.38 8.41 -1.58
CA GLN A 142 -0.02 9.80 -1.42
C GLN A 142 0.12 10.13 0.06
N LEU A 143 1.32 10.54 0.47
CA LEU A 143 1.56 11.06 1.81
C LEU A 143 1.04 12.50 1.88
N THR A 144 -0.05 12.74 2.60
CA THR A 144 -0.70 14.06 2.65
C THR A 144 -0.26 14.89 3.83
N ARG A 145 0.12 14.25 4.94
CA ARG A 145 0.56 14.95 6.15
C ARG A 145 1.40 14.05 7.05
N LEU A 146 2.31 14.69 7.80
CA LEU A 146 3.01 14.15 8.95
C LEU A 146 2.61 14.94 10.21
N ARG A 147 2.58 14.27 11.36
CA ARG A 147 2.24 14.82 12.68
C ARG A 147 3.15 14.23 13.74
#